data_AF-A0A1S3MT67-F1
#
_entry.id   AF-A0A1S3MT67-F1
#
_cell.length_a   1.000
_cell.length_b   1.000
_cell.length_c   1.000
_cell.angle_alpha   90.00
_cell.angle_beta   90.00
_cell.angle_gamma   90.00
#
_symmetry.space_group_name_H-M   'P 1'
#
loop_
_entity.id
_entity.type
_entity.pdbx_description
1 polymer ?
#
loop_
_entity_poly.entity_id
_entity_poly.type
_entity_poly.pdbx_seq_one_letter_code
_entity_poly.pdbx_strand_id
1 'polypeptide(L)'
;MKELWIMVVFATVSFPQGDLTTSSAIPTTIDITTPTTDDPLTPEPPTTGYLNTTGYPTSITSISLPYPTTTPLDCINGGELQSGVCICPDEWTGETCSEENFCNSTIKDGFSFPRTMVGWSAYSEELCDEKTTSEASARCLNDTGSLMFGSPHKLQCEFTLSDIQENISSSPGDLLQLAFSTQILTSQPEQLSADNITTAAQIANTLLQSANITEDIAVAAVTTISQLLNASEESTQERDAVQNLTETLEMFSLDQHNNVSLVVQPNLVVQSVQVPSDSVGIQFTALTGSSGNFVANGINVNTNTSELIADKGGSTDVQIVMKFPPVLHSNNTNHSIGFVLYQNDRFFRSRAFSASSGTSRTVISANLGQVSGLHVEMLFKPTAVPNASLYDFACVSWNYTLKDWSTYGCSKVNHSEDGLRCFCNHTTNFAVLMSFRRDFKYAEALNWITILGCSMSIIGLSLTITFQIATRKSRKTNPTVLLVSVCVCLLIFTLLFMLGVDNPHKQLDKPEILEDNVLPLSDTHTERDRGPCTVVAVLLQYFLLGTFTWNTLYATHVFLMIRNSLATSPSDFTAYTVAIGWGRTAWRKIHYFVVSEAMAGIIPGLLEPKLMLGDIFRL
;
A
#
# COMPACT_ATOMS: atom_id res chain seq x y z
N MET A 1 18.48 22.45 -11.37
CA MET A 1 19.36 21.75 -12.33
C MET A 1 19.27 22.28 -13.77
N LYS A 2 18.10 22.64 -14.31
CA LYS A 2 17.98 23.28 -15.66
C LYS A 2 18.75 24.62 -15.78
N GLU A 3 18.72 25.45 -14.75
CA GLU A 3 19.42 26.75 -14.74
C GLU A 3 20.96 26.65 -14.68
N LEU A 4 21.50 25.57 -14.09
CA LEU A 4 22.95 25.37 -14.00
C LEU A 4 23.56 24.92 -15.35
N TRP A 5 22.76 24.25 -16.18
CA TRP A 5 23.14 23.77 -17.51
C TRP A 5 23.35 24.93 -18.48
N ILE A 6 22.50 25.95 -18.40
CA ILE A 6 22.56 27.16 -19.23
C ILE A 6 23.82 27.97 -18.86
N MET A 7 24.12 28.13 -17.57
CA MET A 7 25.28 28.92 -17.11
C MET A 7 26.64 28.33 -17.55
N VAL A 8 26.79 27.00 -17.65
CA VAL A 8 28.07 26.35 -18.00
C VAL A 8 28.34 26.38 -19.52
N VAL A 9 27.30 26.30 -20.35
CA VAL A 9 27.44 26.35 -21.82
C VAL A 9 27.67 27.78 -22.31
N PHE A 10 27.04 28.79 -21.70
CA PHE A 10 27.23 30.18 -22.11
C PHE A 10 28.55 30.82 -21.64
N ALA A 11 29.19 30.28 -20.59
CA ALA A 11 30.45 30.82 -20.09
C ALA A 11 31.70 30.40 -20.90
N THR A 12 31.59 29.45 -21.84
CA THR A 12 32.75 28.87 -22.57
C THR A 12 32.84 29.26 -24.05
N VAL A 13 31.84 29.95 -24.60
CA VAL A 13 31.85 30.40 -26.01
C VAL A 13 31.78 31.93 -26.09
N SER A 14 32.94 32.57 -26.11
CA SER A 14 33.08 33.97 -26.55
C SER A 14 33.91 34.00 -27.83
N PHE A 15 33.24 34.16 -28.98
CA PHE A 15 33.89 34.54 -30.24
C PHE A 15 34.20 36.04 -30.23
N PRO A 16 35.29 36.52 -30.88
CA PRO A 16 35.56 37.94 -31.00
C PRO A 16 34.62 38.56 -32.05
N GLN A 17 33.88 39.59 -31.66
CA GLN A 17 33.08 40.42 -32.57
C GLN A 17 34.00 41.34 -33.40
N GLY A 18 33.82 41.28 -34.72
CA GLY A 18 34.18 42.36 -35.64
C GLY A 18 33.00 43.31 -35.80
N ASP A 19 33.31 44.60 -35.88
CA ASP A 19 32.39 45.74 -35.83
C ASP A 19 31.25 45.70 -36.87
N LEU A 20 30.06 46.10 -36.43
CA LEU A 20 29.05 46.71 -37.30
C LEU A 20 28.29 47.81 -36.57
N THR A 21 28.30 48.97 -37.21
CA THR A 21 27.59 50.20 -36.86
C THR A 21 26.07 50.05 -37.00
N THR A 22 25.38 50.68 -36.05
CA THR A 22 23.95 50.98 -35.89
C THR A 22 23.08 51.22 -37.14
N SER A 23 21.79 50.80 -37.08
CA SER A 23 20.63 51.71 -37.16
C SER A 23 19.25 50.99 -37.03
N SER A 24 18.46 51.45 -36.06
CA SER A 24 17.02 51.80 -36.11
C SER A 24 15.88 50.77 -36.32
N ALA A 25 15.10 50.66 -35.23
CA ALA A 25 13.63 50.85 -35.09
C ALA A 25 12.60 49.81 -35.57
N ILE A 26 11.65 49.62 -34.65
CA ILE A 26 10.39 48.85 -34.61
C ILE A 26 9.37 49.43 -35.61
N PRO A 27 8.39 48.66 -36.12
CA PRO A 27 7.05 48.75 -35.53
C PRO A 27 6.32 47.39 -35.34
N THR A 28 5.41 47.46 -34.37
CA THR A 28 4.32 46.56 -33.99
C THR A 28 3.39 46.14 -35.16
N THR A 29 2.68 45.02 -35.00
CA THR A 29 1.22 44.88 -34.76
C THR A 29 0.58 43.65 -35.46
N ILE A 30 -0.38 43.00 -34.76
CA ILE A 30 -1.65 42.38 -35.22
C ILE A 30 -1.79 40.83 -35.28
N ASP A 31 -2.77 40.40 -34.45
CA ASP A 31 -3.82 39.37 -34.52
C ASP A 31 -3.62 37.84 -34.62
N ILE A 32 -4.09 37.20 -33.53
CA ILE A 32 -5.22 36.23 -33.41
C ILE A 32 -5.47 35.28 -34.60
N THR A 33 -5.31 33.98 -34.37
CA THR A 33 -6.40 32.98 -34.51
C THR A 33 -5.97 31.59 -34.00
N THR A 34 -6.82 30.97 -33.20
CA THR A 34 -6.87 29.52 -32.97
C THR A 34 -7.45 28.80 -34.20
N PRO A 35 -7.09 27.52 -34.40
CA PRO A 35 -8.11 26.57 -34.83
C PRO A 35 -8.03 25.21 -34.12
N THR A 36 -9.20 24.59 -34.09
CA THR A 36 -9.63 23.29 -33.55
C THR A 36 -9.35 22.11 -34.50
N THR A 37 -9.24 20.91 -33.88
CA THR A 37 -9.64 19.55 -34.31
C THR A 37 -9.31 19.03 -35.71
N ASP A 38 -8.70 17.83 -35.78
CA ASP A 38 -9.28 16.66 -36.48
C ASP A 38 -8.46 15.37 -36.22
N ASP A 39 -9.18 14.26 -36.00
CA ASP A 39 -8.69 12.87 -35.85
C ASP A 39 -8.16 12.28 -37.17
N PRO A 40 -7.25 11.26 -37.14
CA PRO A 40 -6.94 10.48 -38.33
C PRO A 40 -7.56 9.06 -38.31
N LEU A 41 -8.20 8.74 -39.44
CA LEU A 41 -8.67 7.42 -39.86
C LEU A 41 -7.54 6.38 -40.03
N THR A 42 -7.87 5.11 -39.79
CA THR A 42 -7.10 3.90 -40.11
C THR A 42 -7.41 3.37 -41.53
N PRO A 43 -6.46 2.68 -42.21
CA PRO A 43 -6.66 2.16 -43.56
C PRO A 43 -7.02 0.67 -43.61
N GLU A 44 -7.86 0.33 -44.59
CA GLU A 44 -8.35 -1.00 -44.99
C GLU A 44 -7.36 -1.72 -45.96
N PRO A 45 -7.32 -3.07 -46.03
CA PRO A 45 -6.54 -3.80 -47.04
C PRO A 45 -7.40 -4.33 -48.22
N PRO A 46 -6.79 -4.64 -49.39
CA PRO A 46 -7.51 -4.82 -50.65
C PRO A 46 -7.92 -6.27 -50.93
N THR A 47 -9.01 -6.43 -51.68
CA THR A 47 -9.45 -7.67 -52.32
C THR A 47 -9.21 -7.61 -53.83
N THR A 48 -8.81 -8.72 -54.46
CA THR A 48 -9.24 -9.12 -55.82
C THR A 48 -8.71 -10.52 -56.17
N GLY A 49 -9.54 -11.33 -56.85
CA GLY A 49 -9.08 -12.48 -57.65
C GLY A 49 -10.02 -13.68 -57.71
N TYR A 50 -11.01 -13.64 -58.60
CA TYR A 50 -11.87 -14.78 -58.98
C TYR A 50 -11.11 -15.85 -59.80
N LEU A 51 -11.44 -17.13 -59.61
CA LEU A 51 -11.44 -18.12 -60.70
C LEU A 51 -12.46 -19.26 -60.44
N ASN A 52 -13.29 -19.53 -61.45
CA ASN A 52 -14.35 -20.54 -61.48
C ASN A 52 -13.82 -21.98 -61.52
N THR A 53 -14.54 -22.92 -60.91
CA THR A 53 -14.84 -24.23 -61.52
C THR A 53 -16.01 -24.94 -60.81
N THR A 54 -16.89 -25.51 -61.63
CA THR A 54 -18.13 -26.24 -61.33
C THR A 54 -17.86 -27.73 -61.11
N GLY A 55 -18.65 -28.43 -60.27
CA GLY A 55 -18.81 -29.90 -60.38
C GLY A 55 -19.19 -30.71 -59.14
N TYR A 56 -20.50 -30.87 -58.92
CA TYR A 56 -21.24 -32.02 -58.35
C TYR A 56 -21.18 -32.40 -56.84
N PRO A 57 -22.30 -32.90 -56.25
CA PRO A 57 -22.50 -32.99 -54.80
C PRO A 57 -22.36 -34.42 -54.27
N THR A 58 -21.97 -34.55 -53.00
CA THR A 58 -22.20 -35.76 -52.20
C THR A 58 -22.71 -35.36 -50.83
N SER A 59 -24.00 -35.62 -50.64
CA SER A 59 -24.71 -35.57 -49.36
C SER A 59 -24.27 -36.73 -48.47
N ILE A 60 -23.76 -36.44 -47.28
CA ILE A 60 -23.83 -37.35 -46.13
C ILE A 60 -24.29 -36.52 -44.92
N THR A 61 -25.48 -36.88 -44.45
CA THR A 61 -26.19 -36.34 -43.30
C THR A 61 -25.43 -36.65 -42.01
N SER A 62 -24.94 -35.63 -41.31
CA SER A 62 -24.56 -35.72 -39.90
C SER A 62 -25.68 -35.14 -39.05
N ILE A 63 -26.34 -36.00 -38.27
CA ILE A 63 -27.34 -35.63 -37.28
C ILE A 63 -26.61 -34.84 -36.18
N SER A 64 -26.83 -33.52 -36.11
CA SER A 64 -26.38 -32.70 -34.98
C SER A 64 -27.41 -32.83 -33.85
N LEU A 65 -26.99 -33.43 -32.73
CA LEU A 65 -27.67 -33.26 -31.46
C LEU A 65 -27.67 -31.75 -31.10
N PRO A 66 -28.77 -31.19 -30.58
CA PRO A 66 -28.83 -29.78 -30.25
C PRO A 66 -27.91 -29.51 -29.06
N TYR A 67 -26.91 -28.67 -29.30
CA TYR A 67 -26.14 -28.02 -28.24
C TYR A 67 -27.13 -27.19 -27.40
N PRO A 68 -27.13 -27.28 -26.05
CA PRO A 68 -27.90 -26.36 -25.26
C PRO A 68 -27.28 -24.96 -25.45
N THR A 69 -28.05 -24.05 -26.05
CA THR A 69 -27.76 -22.63 -26.05
C THR A 69 -27.93 -22.12 -24.63
N THR A 70 -26.86 -22.07 -23.85
CA THR A 70 -26.80 -21.22 -22.65
C THR A 70 -26.71 -19.79 -23.13
N THR A 71 -27.75 -19.00 -22.90
CA THR A 71 -27.72 -17.54 -23.04
C THR A 71 -26.54 -16.98 -22.23
N PRO A 72 -25.77 -16.02 -22.75
CA PRO A 72 -24.71 -15.37 -21.98
C PRO A 72 -25.31 -14.76 -20.70
N LEU A 73 -24.68 -14.99 -19.55
CA LEU A 73 -25.04 -14.36 -18.28
C LEU A 73 -24.77 -12.85 -18.41
N ASP A 74 -25.81 -12.03 -18.23
CA ASP A 74 -25.73 -10.56 -18.31
C ASP A 74 -25.82 -9.96 -16.91
N CYS A 75 -24.79 -9.20 -16.52
CA CYS A 75 -24.69 -8.60 -15.19
C CYS A 75 -25.27 -7.19 -15.24
N ILE A 76 -26.29 -6.91 -14.42
CA ILE A 76 -26.94 -5.60 -14.37
C ILE A 76 -26.51 -4.80 -13.13
N ASN A 77 -26.99 -3.55 -13.01
CA ASN A 77 -26.74 -2.68 -11.86
C ASN A 77 -25.27 -2.46 -11.48
N GLY A 78 -24.38 -2.47 -12.49
CA GLY A 78 -22.94 -2.30 -12.29
C GLY A 78 -22.20 -3.58 -11.87
N GLY A 79 -22.85 -4.75 -11.96
CA GLY A 79 -22.17 -6.02 -11.78
C GLY A 79 -21.14 -6.30 -12.87
N GLU A 80 -20.01 -6.89 -12.49
CA GLU A 80 -18.93 -7.26 -13.42
C GLU A 80 -18.94 -8.76 -13.70
N LEU A 81 -18.92 -9.16 -14.97
CA LEU A 81 -18.83 -10.57 -15.35
C LEU A 81 -17.37 -11.04 -15.22
N GLN A 82 -17.10 -11.89 -14.22
CA GLN A 82 -15.79 -12.53 -14.03
C GLN A 82 -15.95 -14.06 -14.08
N SER A 83 -15.26 -14.69 -15.04
CA SER A 83 -15.26 -16.15 -15.23
C SER A 83 -16.64 -16.83 -15.28
N GLY A 84 -17.65 -16.13 -15.80
CA GLY A 84 -19.01 -16.66 -15.92
C GLY A 84 -19.90 -16.47 -14.69
N VAL A 85 -19.49 -15.63 -13.73
CA VAL A 85 -20.28 -15.22 -12.55
C VAL A 85 -20.33 -13.69 -12.49
N CYS A 86 -21.47 -13.12 -12.10
CA CYS A 86 -21.60 -11.68 -11.88
C CYS A 86 -21.13 -11.29 -10.48
N ILE A 87 -20.17 -10.36 -10.40
CA ILE A 87 -19.68 -9.78 -9.16
C ILE A 87 -20.48 -8.51 -8.90
N CYS A 88 -21.36 -8.56 -7.91
CA CYS A 88 -22.30 -7.48 -7.62
C CYS A 88 -21.68 -6.41 -6.71
N PRO A 89 -22.02 -5.12 -6.92
CA PRO A 89 -21.82 -4.11 -5.91
C PRO A 89 -22.60 -4.46 -4.63
N ASP A 90 -22.16 -3.98 -3.47
CA ASP A 90 -22.76 -4.32 -2.17
C ASP A 90 -24.27 -4.08 -2.07
N GLU A 91 -24.79 -3.11 -2.83
CA GLU A 91 -26.21 -2.75 -2.90
C GLU A 91 -27.06 -3.78 -3.64
N TRP A 92 -26.45 -4.73 -4.36
CA TRP A 92 -27.13 -5.67 -5.24
C TRP A 92 -26.69 -7.10 -4.97
N THR A 93 -27.59 -8.05 -5.22
CA THR A 93 -27.32 -9.47 -5.08
C THR A 93 -28.07 -10.32 -6.12
N GLY A 94 -27.95 -11.64 -6.01
CA GLY A 94 -28.46 -12.60 -6.99
C GLY A 94 -27.49 -12.88 -8.15
N GLU A 95 -27.79 -13.89 -8.96
CA GLU A 95 -26.90 -14.38 -10.04
C GLU A 95 -26.56 -13.32 -11.10
N THR A 96 -27.45 -12.35 -11.31
CA THR A 96 -27.30 -11.26 -12.28
C THR A 96 -27.19 -9.87 -11.64
N CYS A 97 -27.06 -9.79 -10.31
CA CYS A 97 -27.07 -8.51 -9.57
C CYS A 97 -28.39 -7.72 -9.68
N SER A 98 -29.51 -8.43 -9.76
CA SER A 98 -30.85 -7.85 -9.96
C SER A 98 -31.63 -7.62 -8.67
N GLU A 99 -31.23 -8.24 -7.57
CA GLU A 99 -31.96 -8.20 -6.30
C GLU A 99 -31.39 -7.09 -5.41
N GLU A 100 -32.26 -6.26 -4.84
CA GLU A 100 -31.84 -5.20 -3.91
C GLU A 100 -31.29 -5.81 -2.61
N ASN A 101 -30.20 -5.25 -2.10
CA ASN A 101 -29.56 -5.65 -0.85
C ASN A 101 -29.43 -4.49 0.15
N PHE A 102 -30.39 -3.54 0.14
CA PHE A 102 -30.40 -2.39 1.02
C PHE A 102 -31.81 -1.97 1.46
N CYS A 103 -31.89 -1.33 2.63
CA CYS A 103 -33.06 -0.58 3.08
C CYS A 103 -32.97 0.84 2.54
N ASN A 104 -34.06 1.34 1.94
CA ASN A 104 -34.14 2.73 1.48
C ASN A 104 -34.18 3.72 2.66
N SER A 105 -33.68 4.93 2.43
CA SER A 105 -33.73 6.01 3.42
C SER A 105 -35.16 6.28 3.86
N THR A 106 -35.42 6.35 5.16
CA THR A 106 -36.77 6.49 5.70
C THR A 106 -36.76 7.16 7.08
N ILE A 107 -37.91 7.69 7.47
CA ILE A 107 -38.14 8.20 8.83
C ILE A 107 -38.88 7.11 9.61
N LYS A 108 -38.30 6.64 10.71
CA LYS A 108 -38.90 5.64 11.58
C LYS A 108 -38.84 6.08 13.05
N ASP A 109 -39.99 6.04 13.73
CA ASP A 109 -40.15 6.46 15.12
C ASP A 109 -39.60 7.86 15.45
N GLY A 110 -39.64 8.75 14.47
CA GLY A 110 -39.18 10.14 14.58
C GLY A 110 -37.71 10.37 14.25
N PHE A 111 -36.99 9.36 13.77
CA PHE A 111 -35.57 9.44 13.37
C PHE A 111 -35.40 9.18 11.87
N SER A 112 -34.53 9.94 11.23
CA SER A 112 -34.17 9.79 9.82
C SER A 112 -33.00 8.81 9.70
N PHE A 113 -33.18 7.73 8.94
CA PHE A 113 -32.13 6.74 8.65
C PHE A 113 -31.72 6.80 7.18
N PRO A 114 -30.40 6.84 6.88
CA PRO A 114 -29.90 6.80 5.52
C PRO A 114 -30.05 5.40 4.92
N ARG A 115 -29.87 5.31 3.59
CA ARG A 115 -29.81 4.01 2.90
C ARG A 115 -28.70 3.15 3.49
N THR A 116 -29.00 1.89 3.80
CA THR A 116 -28.08 0.98 4.51
C THR A 116 -28.23 -0.46 4.01
N MET A 117 -27.13 -1.18 3.85
CA MET A 117 -27.09 -2.56 3.38
C MET A 117 -27.74 -3.53 4.38
N VAL A 118 -28.30 -4.63 3.89
CA VAL A 118 -28.93 -5.67 4.74
C VAL A 118 -27.91 -6.24 5.73
N GLY A 119 -28.34 -6.37 6.98
CA GLY A 119 -27.53 -6.88 8.08
C GLY A 119 -26.76 -5.80 8.85
N TRP A 120 -26.52 -4.64 8.24
CA TRP A 120 -25.80 -3.51 8.85
C TRP A 120 -26.72 -2.62 9.70
N SER A 121 -26.12 -1.84 10.59
CA SER A 121 -26.80 -0.84 11.41
C SER A 121 -26.66 0.55 10.81
N ALA A 122 -27.78 1.25 10.70
CA ALA A 122 -27.85 2.67 10.38
C ALA A 122 -27.90 3.49 11.67
N TYR A 123 -27.38 4.70 11.62
CA TYR A 123 -27.43 5.69 12.69
C TYR A 123 -28.29 6.87 12.22
N SER A 124 -29.04 7.46 13.14
CA SER A 124 -29.94 8.57 12.84
C SER A 124 -29.17 9.80 12.39
N GLU A 125 -29.72 10.57 11.45
CA GLU A 125 -29.16 11.87 11.08
C GLU A 125 -29.29 12.91 12.21
N GLU A 126 -30.25 12.71 13.12
CA GLU A 126 -30.36 13.46 14.36
C GLU A 126 -29.22 13.09 15.32
N LEU A 127 -28.34 14.05 15.59
CA LEU A 127 -27.23 13.92 16.54
C LEU A 127 -27.61 14.46 17.92
N CYS A 128 -26.86 14.08 18.95
CA CYS A 128 -26.96 14.68 20.29
C CYS A 128 -26.42 16.11 20.30
N ASP A 129 -27.32 17.10 20.21
CA ASP A 129 -27.03 18.55 20.27
C ASP A 129 -27.92 19.25 21.31
N GLU A 130 -27.74 20.56 21.55
CA GLU A 130 -28.57 21.33 22.51
C GLU A 130 -30.10 21.25 22.25
N LYS A 131 -30.52 20.89 21.03
CA LYS A 131 -31.94 20.80 20.61
C LYS A 131 -32.50 19.38 20.55
N THR A 132 -31.64 18.37 20.49
CA THR A 132 -31.98 16.97 20.21
C THR A 132 -31.53 16.12 21.37
N THR A 133 -32.48 15.44 22.00
CA THR A 133 -32.25 14.75 23.29
C THR A 133 -31.83 13.29 23.13
N SER A 134 -31.81 12.76 21.91
CA SER A 134 -31.51 11.36 21.64
C SER A 134 -31.02 11.15 20.22
N GLU A 135 -30.09 10.21 20.08
CA GLU A 135 -29.66 9.60 18.82
C GLU A 135 -30.22 8.16 18.77
N ALA A 136 -30.37 7.58 17.58
CA ALA A 136 -30.88 6.21 17.46
C ALA A 136 -30.10 5.39 16.44
N SER A 137 -30.11 4.06 16.62
CA SER A 137 -29.66 3.11 15.61
C SER A 137 -30.77 2.15 15.21
N ALA A 138 -30.79 1.74 13.96
CA ALA A 138 -31.71 0.73 13.45
C ALA A 138 -31.00 -0.20 12.47
N ARG A 139 -31.18 -1.51 12.63
CA ARG A 139 -30.60 -2.51 11.73
C ARG A 139 -31.46 -2.67 10.48
N CYS A 140 -30.84 -2.76 9.31
CA CYS A 140 -31.54 -3.13 8.08
C CYS A 140 -31.73 -4.65 8.02
N LEU A 141 -32.98 -5.09 7.88
CA LEU A 141 -33.36 -6.51 7.92
C LEU A 141 -34.09 -6.92 6.64
N ASN A 142 -33.97 -8.19 6.29
CA ASN A 142 -34.80 -8.83 5.27
C ASN A 142 -35.85 -9.69 5.98
N ASP A 143 -37.00 -9.10 6.28
CA ASP A 143 -38.11 -9.79 6.95
C ASP A 143 -39.11 -10.30 5.91
N THR A 144 -39.15 -11.61 5.71
CA THR A 144 -40.09 -12.28 4.78
C THR A 144 -40.04 -11.77 3.33
N GLY A 145 -38.88 -11.30 2.86
CA GLY A 145 -38.70 -10.77 1.50
C GLY A 145 -38.94 -9.27 1.37
N SER A 146 -39.22 -8.56 2.48
CA SER A 146 -39.29 -7.09 2.51
C SER A 146 -38.07 -6.51 3.22
N LEU A 147 -37.37 -5.62 2.54
CA LEU A 147 -36.19 -4.92 3.06
C LEU A 147 -36.65 -3.69 3.87
N MET A 148 -36.51 -3.76 5.20
CA MET A 148 -36.95 -2.69 6.08
C MET A 148 -36.09 -2.59 7.35
N PHE A 149 -36.04 -1.39 7.92
CA PHE A 149 -35.40 -1.18 9.21
C PHE A 149 -36.17 -1.86 10.33
N GLY A 150 -35.46 -2.51 11.25
CA GLY A 150 -35.96 -3.01 12.52
C GLY A 150 -36.38 -1.89 13.47
N SER A 151 -36.80 -2.23 14.69
CA SER A 151 -37.16 -1.22 15.70
C SER A 151 -35.92 -0.40 16.10
N PRO A 152 -35.99 0.95 16.09
CA PRO A 152 -34.86 1.78 16.50
C PRO A 152 -34.55 1.66 17.99
N HIS A 153 -33.26 1.56 18.32
CA HIS A 153 -32.75 1.64 19.68
C HIS A 153 -32.19 3.04 19.94
N LYS A 154 -32.62 3.68 21.03
CA LYS A 154 -32.29 5.08 21.33
C LYS A 154 -31.14 5.17 22.33
N LEU A 155 -30.16 6.01 22.04
CA LEU A 155 -29.17 6.52 22.97
C LEU A 155 -29.74 7.75 23.68
N GLN A 156 -29.67 7.76 25.01
CA GLN A 156 -29.91 8.97 25.80
C GLN A 156 -28.58 9.74 25.85
N CYS A 157 -28.57 10.98 25.35
CA CYS A 157 -27.34 11.76 25.15
C CYS A 157 -26.54 12.07 26.44
N GLU A 158 -27.12 11.82 27.61
CA GLU A 158 -26.43 11.94 28.90
C GLU A 158 -25.47 10.77 29.19
N PHE A 159 -25.60 9.64 28.48
CA PHE A 159 -24.75 8.47 28.68
C PHE A 159 -23.41 8.61 27.98
N THR A 160 -22.34 8.32 28.72
CA THR A 160 -20.99 8.15 28.19
C THR A 160 -20.56 6.68 28.23
N LEU A 161 -19.49 6.33 27.50
CA LEU A 161 -18.89 5.00 27.55
C LEU A 161 -18.45 4.62 28.98
N SER A 162 -17.98 5.59 29.77
CA SER A 162 -17.59 5.37 31.17
C SER A 162 -18.79 4.99 32.04
N ASP A 163 -19.93 5.67 31.86
CA ASP A 163 -21.16 5.35 32.62
C ASP A 163 -21.67 3.95 32.27
N ILE A 164 -21.56 3.56 31.00
CA ILE A 164 -21.94 2.22 30.54
C ILE A 164 -21.03 1.15 31.16
N GLN A 165 -19.72 1.38 31.22
CA GLN A 165 -18.75 0.46 31.81
C GLN A 165 -19.01 0.23 33.32
N GLU A 166 -19.46 1.25 34.05
CA GLU A 166 -19.85 1.13 35.46
C GLU A 166 -21.17 0.34 35.61
N ASN A 167 -22.15 0.62 34.75
CA ASN A 167 -23.47 -0.02 34.78
C ASN A 167 -23.42 -1.51 34.41
N ILE A 168 -22.64 -1.88 33.39
CA ILE A 168 -22.50 -3.29 32.99
C ILE A 168 -21.85 -4.14 34.09
N SER A 169 -21.00 -3.52 34.90
CA SER A 169 -20.32 -4.17 36.03
C SER A 169 -21.21 -4.31 37.27
N SER A 170 -22.19 -3.42 37.44
CA SER A 170 -22.98 -3.29 38.68
C SER A 170 -24.41 -3.84 38.59
N SER A 171 -25.06 -3.80 37.41
CA SER A 171 -26.42 -4.31 37.20
C SER A 171 -26.63 -4.78 35.75
N PRO A 172 -26.53 -6.09 35.46
CA PRO A 172 -26.69 -6.65 34.10
C PRO A 172 -28.16 -6.72 33.62
N GLY A 173 -29.08 -5.97 34.22
CA GLY A 173 -30.51 -6.01 33.88
C GLY A 173 -30.84 -5.50 32.48
N ASP A 174 -30.10 -4.51 31.98
CA ASP A 174 -30.39 -3.80 30.73
C ASP A 174 -29.24 -3.94 29.69
N LEU A 175 -28.64 -5.13 29.58
CA LEU A 175 -27.52 -5.40 28.65
C LEU A 175 -27.82 -4.98 27.20
N LEU A 176 -29.08 -5.12 26.77
CA LEU A 176 -29.53 -4.70 25.44
C LEU A 176 -29.36 -3.18 25.24
N GLN A 177 -29.80 -2.37 26.20
CA GLN A 177 -29.68 -0.91 26.12
C GLN A 177 -28.22 -0.49 26.15
N LEU A 178 -27.41 -1.13 27.00
CA LEU A 178 -25.97 -0.84 27.10
C LEU A 178 -25.25 -1.17 25.80
N ALA A 179 -25.53 -2.33 25.19
CA ALA A 179 -24.92 -2.75 23.93
C ALA A 179 -25.21 -1.78 22.78
N PHE A 180 -26.47 -1.39 22.59
CA PHE A 180 -26.84 -0.42 21.54
C PHE A 180 -26.32 0.99 21.84
N SER A 181 -26.30 1.41 23.11
CA SER A 181 -25.74 2.71 23.49
C SER A 181 -24.25 2.77 23.18
N THR A 182 -23.49 1.72 23.49
CA THR A 182 -22.07 1.61 23.12
C THR A 182 -21.89 1.65 21.61
N GLN A 183 -22.66 0.85 20.87
CA GLN A 183 -22.62 0.80 19.41
C GLN A 183 -22.88 2.17 18.75
N ILE A 184 -23.79 2.97 19.31
CA ILE A 184 -24.10 4.33 18.83
C ILE A 184 -22.93 5.28 19.14
N LEU A 185 -22.41 5.25 20.37
CA LEU A 185 -21.28 6.09 20.80
C LEU A 185 -19.98 5.81 20.02
N THR A 186 -19.84 4.61 19.43
CA THR A 186 -18.69 4.23 18.59
C THR A 186 -18.93 4.36 17.09
N SER A 187 -20.07 4.95 16.67
CA SER A 187 -20.44 5.10 15.25
C SER A 187 -19.50 5.99 14.43
N GLN A 188 -18.73 6.87 15.07
CA GLN A 188 -17.76 7.77 14.44
C GLN A 188 -16.34 7.43 14.93
N PRO A 189 -15.73 6.34 14.42
CA PRO A 189 -14.48 5.80 14.97
C PRO A 189 -13.29 6.76 14.82
N GLU A 190 -13.31 7.67 13.85
CA GLU A 190 -12.24 8.66 13.64
C GLU A 190 -12.17 9.72 14.74
N GLN A 191 -13.24 9.88 15.53
CA GLN A 191 -13.34 10.87 16.61
C GLN A 191 -13.10 10.26 18.00
N LEU A 192 -12.92 8.94 18.10
CA LEU A 192 -12.71 8.27 19.37
C LEU A 192 -11.32 8.56 19.93
N SER A 193 -11.25 8.95 21.21
CA SER A 193 -10.00 9.00 21.96
C SER A 193 -9.50 7.58 22.30
N ALA A 194 -8.20 7.44 22.57
CA ALA A 194 -7.64 6.15 22.97
C ALA A 194 -8.31 5.54 24.24
N ASP A 195 -8.76 6.39 25.16
CA ASP A 195 -9.49 5.96 26.36
C ASP A 195 -10.89 5.45 26.02
N ASN A 196 -11.59 6.12 25.10
CA ASN A 196 -12.89 5.69 24.60
C ASN A 196 -12.79 4.36 23.84
N ILE A 197 -11.75 4.19 23.01
CA ILE A 197 -11.47 2.92 22.31
C ILE A 197 -11.25 1.80 23.34
N THR A 198 -10.41 2.04 24.35
CA THR A 198 -10.12 1.08 25.42
C THR A 198 -11.39 0.68 26.16
N THR A 199 -12.23 1.66 26.52
CA THR A 199 -13.49 1.44 27.25
C THR A 199 -14.49 0.67 26.40
N ALA A 200 -14.70 1.06 25.14
CA ALA A 200 -15.58 0.35 24.22
C ALA A 200 -15.13 -1.10 23.98
N ALA A 201 -13.83 -1.34 23.84
CA ALA A 201 -13.28 -2.70 23.72
C ALA A 201 -13.58 -3.55 24.96
N GLN A 202 -13.47 -2.98 26.16
CA GLN A 202 -13.79 -3.67 27.42
C GLN A 202 -15.29 -3.94 27.57
N ILE A 203 -16.15 -3.01 27.16
CA ILE A 203 -17.61 -3.21 27.15
C ILE A 203 -17.96 -4.36 26.21
N ALA A 204 -17.48 -4.32 24.96
CA ALA A 204 -17.72 -5.37 23.97
C ALA A 204 -17.23 -6.74 24.46
N ASN A 205 -16.05 -6.77 25.09
CA ASN A 205 -15.49 -7.98 25.70
C ASN A 205 -16.42 -8.55 26.80
N THR A 206 -16.96 -7.69 27.66
CA THR A 206 -17.88 -8.08 28.74
C THR A 206 -19.21 -8.59 28.20
N LEU A 207 -19.74 -7.95 27.14
CA LEU A 207 -20.98 -8.36 26.48
C LEU A 207 -20.85 -9.76 25.85
N LEU A 208 -19.77 -10.01 25.10
CA LEU A 208 -19.52 -11.30 24.45
C LEU A 208 -19.29 -12.46 25.42
N GLN A 209 -18.84 -12.17 26.65
CA GLN A 209 -18.65 -13.19 27.71
C GLN A 209 -19.90 -13.40 28.57
N SER A 210 -20.97 -12.64 28.33
CA SER A 210 -22.17 -12.71 29.17
C SER A 210 -22.96 -14.00 28.94
N ALA A 211 -23.41 -14.64 30.01
CA ALA A 211 -24.14 -15.92 29.94
C ALA A 211 -25.57 -15.81 29.37
N ASN A 212 -26.13 -14.59 29.30
CA ASN A 212 -27.48 -14.31 28.83
C ASN A 212 -27.46 -13.47 27.53
N ILE A 213 -26.47 -13.70 26.66
CA ILE A 213 -26.32 -12.96 25.42
C ILE A 213 -27.43 -13.35 24.42
N THR A 214 -28.16 -12.35 23.92
CA THR A 214 -29.13 -12.52 22.84
C THR A 214 -28.49 -12.22 21.49
N GLU A 215 -29.16 -12.58 20.39
CA GLU A 215 -28.68 -12.26 19.03
C GLU A 215 -28.44 -10.75 18.84
N ASP A 216 -29.38 -9.91 19.28
CA ASP A 216 -29.25 -8.45 19.16
C ASP A 216 -28.06 -7.89 19.95
N ILE A 217 -27.80 -8.43 21.15
CA ILE A 217 -26.66 -8.03 21.97
C ILE A 217 -25.35 -8.44 21.28
N ALA A 218 -25.28 -9.66 20.76
CA ALA A 218 -24.11 -10.15 20.03
C ALA A 218 -23.83 -9.30 18.78
N VAL A 219 -24.88 -8.99 18.01
CA VAL A 219 -24.76 -8.14 16.82
C VAL A 219 -24.27 -6.74 17.20
N ALA A 220 -24.86 -6.09 18.20
CA ALA A 220 -24.43 -4.77 18.66
C ALA A 220 -22.98 -4.76 19.18
N ALA A 221 -22.58 -5.80 19.91
CA ALA A 221 -21.19 -5.97 20.36
C ALA A 221 -20.24 -6.15 19.17
N VAL A 222 -20.53 -7.05 18.22
CA VAL A 222 -19.70 -7.25 17.02
C VAL A 222 -19.66 -6.00 16.15
N THR A 223 -20.73 -5.22 16.04
CA THR A 223 -20.73 -3.93 15.34
C THR A 223 -19.80 -2.93 16.01
N THR A 224 -19.82 -2.86 17.34
CA THR A 224 -18.86 -2.04 18.11
C THR A 224 -17.42 -2.42 17.75
N ILE A 225 -17.10 -3.72 17.75
CA ILE A 225 -15.77 -4.22 17.37
C ILE A 225 -15.40 -3.84 15.93
N SER A 226 -16.36 -3.98 15.00
CA SER A 226 -16.19 -3.60 13.60
C SER A 226 -15.87 -2.12 13.44
N GLN A 227 -16.48 -1.23 14.24
CA GLN A 227 -16.20 0.20 14.20
C GLN A 227 -14.79 0.51 14.75
N LEU A 228 -14.39 -0.16 15.84
CA LEU A 228 -13.06 0.04 16.44
C LEU A 228 -11.90 -0.34 15.50
N LEU A 229 -12.13 -1.22 14.51
CA LEU A 229 -11.15 -1.52 13.46
C LEU A 229 -10.79 -0.31 12.58
N ASN A 230 -11.64 0.73 12.54
CA ASN A 230 -11.42 1.96 11.78
C ASN A 230 -10.94 3.13 12.65
N ALA A 231 -10.76 2.93 13.96
CA ALA A 231 -10.33 3.99 14.86
C ALA A 231 -8.86 4.38 14.62
N SER A 232 -8.55 5.68 14.74
CA SER A 232 -7.25 6.25 14.36
C SER A 232 -6.26 6.34 15.53
N GLU A 233 -6.71 6.74 16.71
CA GLU A 233 -5.92 6.98 17.93
C GLU A 233 -5.29 5.70 18.52
N GLU A 234 -4.09 5.82 19.09
CA GLU A 234 -3.30 4.69 19.61
C GLU A 234 -2.77 4.94 21.03
N SER A 235 -2.90 3.93 21.90
CA SER A 235 -2.21 3.90 23.19
C SER A 235 -1.72 2.50 23.55
N THR A 236 -1.03 2.36 24.69
CA THR A 236 -0.59 1.02 25.17
C THR A 236 -1.73 0.26 25.85
N GLN A 237 -2.59 0.97 26.60
CA GLN A 237 -3.76 0.37 27.26
C GLN A 237 -4.78 -0.14 26.23
N GLU A 238 -4.96 0.61 25.15
CA GLU A 238 -5.79 0.23 24.01
C GLU A 238 -5.33 -1.10 23.40
N ARG A 239 -4.02 -1.27 23.17
CA ARG A 239 -3.45 -2.52 22.65
C ARG A 239 -3.78 -3.74 23.52
N ASP A 240 -3.67 -3.62 24.83
CA ASP A 240 -3.97 -4.73 25.73
C ASP A 240 -5.47 -5.06 25.77
N ALA A 241 -6.35 -4.05 25.72
CA ALA A 241 -7.80 -4.26 25.67
C ALA A 241 -8.25 -4.92 24.36
N VAL A 242 -7.71 -4.47 23.24
CA VAL A 242 -7.97 -5.06 21.91
C VAL A 242 -7.42 -6.48 21.82
N GLN A 243 -6.27 -6.77 22.41
CA GLN A 243 -5.72 -8.12 22.45
C GLN A 243 -6.70 -9.09 23.16
N ASN A 244 -7.16 -8.74 24.35
CA ASN A 244 -8.15 -9.55 25.08
C ASN A 244 -9.46 -9.72 24.28
N LEU A 245 -9.88 -8.67 23.59
CA LEU A 245 -11.07 -8.69 22.75
C LEU A 245 -10.95 -9.68 21.60
N THR A 246 -9.79 -9.77 20.94
CA THR A 246 -9.58 -10.77 19.88
C THR A 246 -9.63 -12.21 20.41
N GLU A 247 -9.03 -12.49 21.58
CA GLU A 247 -9.11 -13.81 22.23
C GLU A 247 -10.55 -14.17 22.61
N THR A 248 -11.32 -13.21 23.15
CA THR A 248 -12.73 -13.39 23.45
C THR A 248 -13.56 -13.63 22.20
N LEU A 249 -13.28 -12.94 21.10
CA LEU A 249 -13.99 -13.12 19.84
C LEU A 249 -13.74 -14.50 19.24
N GLU A 250 -12.50 -15.02 19.36
CA GLU A 250 -12.19 -16.39 18.97
C GLU A 250 -12.97 -17.42 19.81
N MET A 251 -13.10 -17.21 21.12
CA MET A 251 -13.92 -18.09 21.97
C MET A 251 -15.41 -17.97 21.65
N PHE A 252 -15.91 -16.75 21.43
CA PHE A 252 -17.30 -16.49 21.07
C PHE A 252 -17.68 -17.16 19.74
N SER A 253 -16.77 -17.21 18.76
CA SER A 253 -16.99 -17.89 17.48
C SER A 253 -17.21 -19.41 17.60
N LEU A 254 -16.78 -20.03 18.70
CA LEU A 254 -17.02 -21.44 19.00
C LEU A 254 -18.34 -21.68 19.75
N ASP A 255 -18.86 -20.68 20.46
CA ASP A 255 -19.99 -20.84 21.35
C ASP A 255 -21.32 -20.71 20.62
N GLN A 256 -21.94 -21.86 20.38
CA GLN A 256 -23.18 -21.95 19.66
C GLN A 256 -24.42 -21.85 20.56
N HIS A 257 -24.27 -21.72 21.89
CA HIS A 257 -25.40 -21.65 22.82
C HIS A 257 -26.31 -20.44 22.57
N ASN A 258 -25.85 -19.46 21.78
CA ASN A 258 -26.53 -18.19 21.60
C ASN A 258 -27.44 -18.14 20.37
N ASN A 259 -27.60 -19.24 19.61
CA ASN A 259 -28.31 -19.30 18.32
C ASN A 259 -27.77 -18.35 17.23
N VAL A 260 -26.64 -17.67 17.48
CA VAL A 260 -26.00 -16.76 16.52
C VAL A 260 -25.00 -17.54 15.68
N SER A 261 -25.38 -17.91 14.46
CA SER A 261 -24.49 -18.66 13.56
C SER A 261 -23.59 -17.76 12.71
N LEU A 262 -24.06 -16.57 12.32
CA LEU A 262 -23.33 -15.65 11.44
C LEU A 262 -23.65 -14.20 11.81
N VAL A 263 -22.61 -13.41 12.06
CA VAL A 263 -22.68 -11.96 12.16
C VAL A 263 -21.72 -11.36 11.15
N VAL A 264 -22.25 -10.56 10.23
CA VAL A 264 -21.46 -9.82 9.23
C VAL A 264 -21.63 -8.34 9.45
N GLN A 265 -20.51 -7.66 9.67
CA GLN A 265 -20.37 -6.21 9.77
C GLN A 265 -19.35 -5.73 8.73
N PRO A 266 -19.31 -4.43 8.36
CA PRO A 266 -18.49 -3.94 7.26
C PRO A 266 -17.01 -4.37 7.32
N ASN A 267 -16.44 -4.43 8.53
CA ASN A 267 -15.02 -4.68 8.74
C ASN A 267 -14.75 -6.01 9.48
N LEU A 268 -15.79 -6.75 9.87
CA LEU A 268 -15.68 -7.94 10.72
C LEU A 268 -16.75 -9.00 10.40
N VAL A 269 -16.33 -10.26 10.28
CA VAL A 269 -17.21 -11.42 10.18
C VAL A 269 -16.95 -12.36 11.34
N VAL A 270 -18.00 -12.88 11.95
CA VAL A 270 -17.96 -13.94 12.95
C VAL A 270 -18.91 -15.05 12.51
N GLN A 271 -18.40 -16.26 12.31
CA GLN A 271 -19.17 -17.40 11.85
C GLN A 271 -18.92 -18.60 12.76
N SER A 272 -20.00 -19.20 13.26
CA SER A 272 -19.97 -20.47 14.00
C SER A 272 -20.62 -21.57 13.16
N VAL A 273 -19.98 -22.73 13.07
CA VAL A 273 -20.42 -23.85 12.22
C VAL A 273 -20.35 -25.15 12.99
N GLN A 274 -21.43 -25.92 13.00
CA GLN A 274 -21.40 -27.32 13.41
C GLN A 274 -21.00 -28.20 12.25
N VAL A 275 -19.97 -29.01 12.46
CA VAL A 275 -19.46 -29.94 11.46
C VAL A 275 -19.64 -31.37 11.94
N PRO A 276 -20.28 -32.25 11.14
CA PRO A 276 -20.40 -33.67 11.45
C PRO A 276 -19.03 -34.33 11.66
N SER A 277 -18.96 -35.36 12.53
CA SER A 277 -17.69 -36.04 12.81
C SER A 277 -17.11 -36.80 11.63
N ASP A 278 -17.93 -37.15 10.63
CA ASP A 278 -17.54 -37.89 9.43
C ASP A 278 -17.07 -36.97 8.29
N SER A 279 -17.16 -35.65 8.44
CA SER A 279 -16.62 -34.69 7.50
C SER A 279 -15.10 -34.82 7.38
N VAL A 280 -14.58 -34.68 6.16
CA VAL A 280 -13.13 -34.75 5.88
C VAL A 280 -12.42 -33.41 6.12
N GLY A 281 -13.19 -32.32 6.15
CA GLY A 281 -12.70 -30.96 6.37
C GLY A 281 -13.80 -29.92 6.19
N ILE A 282 -13.41 -28.64 6.31
CA ILE A 282 -14.27 -27.47 6.11
C ILE A 282 -13.55 -26.41 5.28
N GLN A 283 -14.27 -25.73 4.40
CA GLN A 283 -13.82 -24.55 3.68
C GLN A 283 -14.71 -23.35 4.06
N PHE A 284 -14.07 -22.26 4.45
CA PHE A 284 -14.68 -20.94 4.55
C PHE A 284 -14.16 -20.08 3.41
N THR A 285 -15.04 -19.30 2.79
CA THR A 285 -14.74 -18.44 1.65
C THR A 285 -15.40 -17.08 1.83
N ALA A 286 -14.61 -16.02 1.70
CA ALA A 286 -15.09 -14.65 1.66
C ALA A 286 -14.84 -14.05 0.28
N LEU A 287 -15.89 -13.47 -0.30
CA LEU A 287 -15.83 -12.75 -1.56
C LEU A 287 -15.57 -11.26 -1.31
N THR A 288 -14.69 -10.64 -2.10
CA THR A 288 -14.52 -9.18 -2.12
C THR A 288 -15.71 -8.54 -2.84
N GLY A 289 -16.43 -7.65 -2.15
CA GLY A 289 -17.29 -6.66 -2.79
C GLY A 289 -16.48 -5.51 -3.40
N SER A 290 -17.11 -4.70 -4.25
CA SER A 290 -16.44 -3.57 -4.93
C SER A 290 -16.01 -2.44 -3.98
N SER A 291 -16.59 -2.37 -2.78
CA SER A 291 -16.31 -1.34 -1.78
C SER A 291 -15.19 -1.70 -0.80
N GLY A 292 -14.75 -2.97 -0.78
CA GLY A 292 -13.89 -3.53 0.24
C GLY A 292 -14.60 -3.98 1.53
N ASN A 293 -15.90 -3.72 1.71
CA ASN A 293 -16.67 -4.13 2.90
C ASN A 293 -17.19 -5.57 2.81
N PHE A 294 -17.45 -6.19 3.97
CA PHE A 294 -18.09 -7.49 4.03
C PHE A 294 -19.62 -7.43 3.96
N VAL A 295 -20.20 -8.34 3.17
CA VAL A 295 -21.64 -8.53 3.02
C VAL A 295 -22.01 -9.98 3.26
N ALA A 296 -23.20 -10.24 3.82
CA ALA A 296 -23.61 -11.59 4.23
C ALA A 296 -23.57 -12.61 3.08
N ASN A 297 -24.04 -12.23 1.89
CA ASN A 297 -24.06 -13.10 0.71
C ASN A 297 -22.65 -13.38 0.14
N GLY A 298 -21.63 -12.67 0.61
CA GLY A 298 -20.23 -12.90 0.25
C GLY A 298 -19.54 -13.95 1.12
N ILE A 299 -20.21 -14.47 2.15
CA ILE A 299 -19.64 -15.43 3.10
C ILE A 299 -20.23 -16.82 2.85
N ASN A 300 -19.37 -17.76 2.46
CA ASN A 300 -19.76 -19.13 2.13
C ASN A 300 -18.97 -20.14 2.94
N VAL A 301 -19.66 -21.19 3.39
CA VAL A 301 -19.06 -22.31 4.14
C VAL A 301 -19.45 -23.63 3.50
N ASN A 302 -18.45 -24.48 3.25
CA ASN A 302 -18.63 -25.86 2.79
C ASN A 302 -18.04 -26.83 3.83
N THR A 303 -18.87 -27.66 4.44
CA THR A 303 -18.52 -28.52 5.59
C THR A 303 -18.05 -29.92 5.21
N ASN A 304 -17.86 -30.23 3.93
CA ASN A 304 -17.41 -31.54 3.47
C ASN A 304 -16.37 -31.44 2.34
N THR A 305 -15.33 -30.63 2.56
CA THR A 305 -14.20 -30.52 1.64
C THR A 305 -12.89 -30.41 2.41
N SER A 306 -11.85 -31.08 1.93
CA SER A 306 -10.50 -31.04 2.49
C SER A 306 -9.46 -30.44 1.55
N GLU A 307 -9.90 -30.00 0.36
CA GLU A 307 -9.04 -29.40 -0.65
C GLU A 307 -9.47 -27.95 -0.86
N LEU A 308 -8.49 -27.07 -1.03
CA LEU A 308 -8.72 -25.68 -1.38
C LEU A 308 -9.17 -25.59 -2.84
N ILE A 309 -10.49 -25.59 -3.02
CA ILE A 309 -11.12 -25.40 -4.33
C ILE A 309 -11.09 -23.90 -4.61
N ALA A 310 -10.03 -23.47 -5.30
CA ALA A 310 -9.91 -22.09 -5.73
C ALA A 310 -11.13 -21.74 -6.60
N ASP A 311 -11.88 -20.73 -6.17
CA ASP A 311 -12.95 -20.19 -6.98
C ASP A 311 -12.39 -19.67 -8.31
N LYS A 312 -12.91 -20.23 -9.39
CA LYS A 312 -12.61 -19.80 -10.75
C LYS A 312 -13.24 -18.44 -11.06
N GLY A 313 -14.22 -18.00 -10.25
CA GLY A 313 -14.98 -16.75 -10.34
C GLY A 313 -14.19 -15.46 -10.10
N GLY A 314 -12.94 -15.52 -9.65
CA GLY A 314 -12.05 -14.36 -9.55
C GLY A 314 -12.30 -13.42 -8.36
N SER A 315 -13.45 -13.48 -7.70
CA SER A 315 -13.89 -12.53 -6.66
C SER A 315 -13.59 -12.93 -5.22
N THR A 316 -12.85 -14.00 -4.97
CA THR A 316 -12.52 -14.42 -3.60
C THR A 316 -11.38 -13.58 -3.01
N ASP A 317 -11.61 -12.92 -1.88
CA ASP A 317 -10.55 -12.25 -1.12
C ASP A 317 -9.67 -13.26 -0.41
N VAL A 318 -10.34 -14.10 0.40
CA VAL A 318 -9.71 -15.04 1.33
C VAL A 318 -10.49 -16.34 1.33
N GLN A 319 -9.76 -17.44 1.26
CA GLN A 319 -10.27 -18.79 1.48
C GLN A 319 -9.40 -19.46 2.52
N ILE A 320 -10.04 -20.19 3.43
CA ILE A 320 -9.35 -21.04 4.41
C ILE A 320 -10.00 -22.42 4.39
N VAL A 321 -9.16 -23.44 4.31
CA VAL A 321 -9.55 -24.85 4.37
C VAL A 321 -8.84 -25.50 5.54
N MET A 322 -9.62 -26.19 6.36
CA MET A 322 -9.11 -27.03 7.43
C MET A 322 -9.43 -28.48 7.12
N LYS A 323 -8.39 -29.30 7.03
CA LYS A 323 -8.51 -30.75 6.88
C LYS A 323 -8.48 -31.41 8.25
N PHE A 324 -9.46 -32.25 8.54
CA PHE A 324 -9.54 -32.90 9.83
C PHE A 324 -8.68 -34.16 9.88
N PRO A 325 -7.86 -34.33 10.94
CA PRO A 325 -7.10 -35.55 11.12
C PRO A 325 -8.02 -36.74 11.45
N PRO A 326 -7.60 -37.99 11.17
CA PRO A 326 -8.39 -39.20 11.48
C PRO A 326 -8.85 -39.30 12.94
N VAL A 327 -8.12 -38.68 13.88
CA VAL A 327 -8.47 -38.65 15.31
C VAL A 327 -9.82 -37.98 15.56
N LEU A 328 -10.18 -36.96 14.78
CA LEU A 328 -11.46 -36.25 14.91
C LEU A 328 -12.67 -37.05 14.41
N HIS A 329 -12.44 -38.14 13.69
CA HIS A 329 -13.49 -38.99 13.12
C HIS A 329 -14.03 -40.03 14.12
N SER A 330 -13.46 -40.11 15.33
CA SER A 330 -13.71 -41.21 16.26
C SER A 330 -14.89 -41.02 17.22
N ASN A 331 -15.40 -39.79 17.40
CA ASN A 331 -16.18 -39.48 18.60
C ASN A 331 -17.71 -39.36 18.43
N ASN A 332 -18.28 -39.52 17.23
CA ASN A 332 -19.73 -39.38 16.95
C ASN A 332 -20.38 -38.07 17.46
N THR A 333 -19.59 -37.05 17.81
CA THR A 333 -20.04 -35.73 18.26
C THR A 333 -19.67 -34.70 17.21
N ASN A 334 -20.64 -33.87 16.80
CA ASN A 334 -20.38 -32.73 15.94
C ASN A 334 -19.33 -31.82 16.59
N HIS A 335 -18.45 -31.26 15.78
CA HIS A 335 -17.44 -30.31 16.20
C HIS A 335 -17.93 -28.90 15.91
N SER A 336 -17.76 -27.97 16.86
CA SER A 336 -18.00 -26.55 16.63
C SER A 336 -16.74 -25.92 16.07
N ILE A 337 -16.89 -25.15 15.00
CA ILE A 337 -15.81 -24.45 14.31
C ILE A 337 -16.16 -22.98 14.22
N GLY A 338 -15.24 -22.16 14.68
CA GLY A 338 -15.37 -20.71 14.67
C GLY A 338 -14.46 -20.10 13.61
N PHE A 339 -14.99 -19.18 12.82
CA PHE A 339 -14.22 -18.33 11.92
C PHE A 339 -14.40 -16.88 12.31
N VAL A 340 -13.30 -16.12 12.27
CA VAL A 340 -13.33 -14.67 12.43
C VAL A 340 -12.53 -14.06 11.29
N LEU A 341 -13.12 -13.11 10.56
CA LEU A 341 -12.46 -12.41 9.46
C LEU A 341 -12.43 -10.92 9.75
N TYR A 342 -11.23 -10.36 9.80
CA TYR A 342 -10.98 -8.92 9.96
C TYR A 342 -10.56 -8.33 8.63
N GLN A 343 -11.17 -7.21 8.25
CA GLN A 343 -10.85 -6.51 6.99
C GLN A 343 -9.44 -5.92 6.97
N ASN A 344 -8.87 -5.63 8.15
CA ASN A 344 -7.55 -5.03 8.31
C ASN A 344 -6.80 -5.57 9.56
N ASP A 345 -5.53 -5.20 9.70
CA ASP A 345 -4.62 -5.63 10.76
C ASP A 345 -4.53 -4.64 11.95
N ARG A 346 -5.50 -3.73 12.12
CA ARG A 346 -5.49 -2.68 13.18
C ARG A 346 -5.35 -3.26 14.58
N PHE A 347 -5.92 -4.44 14.82
CA PHE A 347 -5.84 -5.13 16.11
C PHE A 347 -4.55 -5.97 16.27
N PHE A 348 -3.77 -6.14 15.21
CA PHE A 348 -2.61 -7.03 15.13
C PHE A 348 -1.33 -6.25 14.77
N ARG A 349 -1.06 -5.18 15.52
CA ARG A 349 0.07 -4.27 15.25
C ARG A 349 1.41 -4.88 15.63
N SER A 350 2.23 -5.12 14.61
CA SER A 350 3.57 -5.68 14.74
C SER A 350 4.61 -4.67 15.21
N ARG A 351 5.64 -5.14 15.93
CA ARG A 351 6.86 -4.37 16.20
C ARG A 351 7.98 -4.75 15.22
N ALA A 352 7.98 -5.98 14.74
CA ALA A 352 8.95 -6.51 13.79
C ALA A 352 8.71 -6.07 12.35
N PHE A 353 7.45 -5.83 11.97
CA PHE A 353 7.04 -5.45 10.61
C PHE A 353 6.42 -4.05 10.59
N SER A 354 6.92 -3.19 9.69
CA SER A 354 6.40 -1.83 9.52
C SER A 354 5.60 -1.66 8.21
N ALA A 355 4.33 -1.28 8.36
CA ALA A 355 3.46 -0.92 7.25
C ALA A 355 3.54 0.59 6.97
N SER A 356 3.83 0.97 5.73
CA SER A 356 3.98 2.37 5.29
C SER A 356 3.21 2.69 4.01
N SER A 357 2.72 1.66 3.30
CA SER A 357 2.14 1.77 1.96
C SER A 357 0.61 1.87 1.95
N GLY A 358 -0.02 1.94 3.12
CA GLY A 358 -1.50 2.04 3.25
C GLY A 358 -2.25 0.80 2.76
N THR A 359 -1.57 -0.34 2.59
CA THR A 359 -2.19 -1.60 2.18
C THR A 359 -2.92 -2.22 3.36
N SER A 360 -4.23 -2.46 3.21
CA SER A 360 -4.98 -3.27 4.18
C SER A 360 -4.50 -4.71 4.14
N ARG A 361 -4.49 -5.37 5.30
CA ARG A 361 -4.16 -6.79 5.42
C ARG A 361 -5.30 -7.49 6.11
N THR A 362 -6.02 -8.30 5.35
CA THR A 362 -7.07 -9.16 5.88
C THR A 362 -6.45 -10.18 6.84
N VAL A 363 -7.05 -10.32 8.03
CA VAL A 363 -6.66 -11.31 9.03
C VAL A 363 -7.80 -12.31 9.16
N ILE A 364 -7.48 -13.60 9.11
CA ILE A 364 -8.47 -14.67 9.22
C ILE A 364 -8.09 -15.62 10.35
N SER A 365 -9.04 -15.90 11.23
CA SER A 365 -8.92 -16.92 12.26
C SER A 365 -9.84 -18.09 11.93
N ALA A 366 -9.35 -19.29 12.20
CA ALA A 366 -10.14 -20.50 12.18
C ALA A 366 -9.81 -21.28 13.45
N ASN A 367 -10.80 -21.49 14.29
CA ASN A 367 -10.66 -22.10 15.60
C ASN A 367 -11.44 -23.41 15.66
N LEU A 368 -10.78 -24.46 16.16
CA LEU A 368 -11.33 -25.81 16.31
C LEU A 368 -10.99 -26.35 17.70
N GLY A 369 -11.29 -25.56 18.74
CA GLY A 369 -10.99 -25.91 20.12
C GLY A 369 -9.52 -26.36 20.33
N GLN A 370 -9.27 -27.17 21.37
CA GLN A 370 -7.92 -27.68 21.64
C GLN A 370 -7.61 -28.97 20.85
N VAL A 371 -7.25 -28.81 19.57
CA VAL A 371 -6.77 -29.90 18.71
C VAL A 371 -5.39 -29.56 18.16
N SER A 372 -4.44 -30.50 18.29
CA SER A 372 -3.07 -30.37 17.76
C SER A 372 -2.92 -31.09 16.42
N GLY A 373 -2.00 -30.63 15.57
CA GLY A 373 -1.65 -31.29 14.31
C GLY A 373 -2.70 -31.09 13.20
N LEU A 374 -3.33 -29.92 13.18
CA LEU A 374 -4.27 -29.55 12.13
C LEU A 374 -3.54 -29.23 10.83
N HIS A 375 -4.23 -29.42 9.72
CA HIS A 375 -3.74 -29.05 8.40
C HIS A 375 -4.62 -27.91 7.88
N VAL A 376 -4.11 -26.68 7.99
CA VAL A 376 -4.82 -25.46 7.60
C VAL A 376 -4.14 -24.87 6.37
N GLU A 377 -4.86 -24.86 5.25
CA GLU A 377 -4.43 -24.20 4.01
C GLU A 377 -5.25 -22.94 3.78
N MET A 378 -4.59 -21.88 3.32
CA MET A 378 -5.21 -20.58 3.07
C MET A 378 -4.80 -20.06 1.71
N LEU A 379 -5.69 -19.32 1.08
CA LEU A 379 -5.44 -18.58 -0.15
C LEU A 379 -5.88 -17.14 0.05
N PHE A 380 -4.95 -16.21 -0.12
CA PHE A 380 -5.20 -14.76 -0.09
C PHE A 380 -5.01 -14.17 -1.49
N LYS A 381 -5.95 -13.34 -1.94
CA LYS A 381 -5.85 -12.57 -3.19
C LYS A 381 -5.79 -11.07 -2.89
N PRO A 382 -4.60 -10.53 -2.55
CA PRO A 382 -4.49 -9.13 -2.19
C PRO A 382 -4.75 -8.19 -3.37
N THR A 383 -5.30 -7.02 -3.06
CA THR A 383 -5.49 -5.94 -4.02
C THR A 383 -4.16 -5.50 -4.64
N ALA A 384 -4.16 -5.29 -5.94
CA ALA A 384 -2.98 -4.81 -6.66
C ALA A 384 -2.59 -3.41 -6.18
N VAL A 385 -1.32 -3.24 -5.81
CA VAL A 385 -0.77 -1.93 -5.43
C VAL A 385 -0.31 -1.18 -6.68
N PRO A 386 -0.80 0.05 -6.94
CA PRO A 386 -0.42 0.79 -8.14
C PRO A 386 1.08 1.13 -8.13
N ASN A 387 1.74 0.92 -9.27
CA ASN A 387 3.18 1.18 -9.46
C ASN A 387 4.09 0.38 -8.51
N ALA A 388 3.65 -0.78 -8.04
CA ALA A 388 4.49 -1.68 -7.27
C ALA A 388 4.22 -3.14 -7.66
N SER A 389 5.28 -3.93 -7.66
CA SER A 389 5.24 -5.36 -7.88
C SER A 389 5.49 -6.08 -6.56
N LEU A 390 4.76 -7.19 -6.34
CA LEU A 390 5.01 -8.05 -5.19
C LEU A 390 6.43 -8.61 -5.30
N TYR A 391 7.27 -8.33 -4.30
CA TYR A 391 8.64 -8.84 -4.24
C TYR A 391 8.70 -10.18 -3.52
N ASP A 392 8.13 -10.24 -2.32
CA ASP A 392 8.05 -11.45 -1.51
C ASP A 392 6.87 -11.34 -0.52
N PHE A 393 6.48 -12.45 0.08
CA PHE A 393 5.49 -12.47 1.16
C PHE A 393 5.90 -13.42 2.28
N ALA A 394 5.23 -13.37 3.42
CA ALA A 394 5.35 -14.36 4.48
C ALA A 394 3.99 -14.77 5.01
N CYS A 395 3.81 -16.07 5.21
CA CYS A 395 2.67 -16.65 5.91
C CYS A 395 2.92 -16.56 7.41
N VAL A 396 2.06 -15.84 8.12
CA VAL A 396 2.24 -15.56 9.54
C VAL A 396 1.01 -15.89 10.36
N SER A 397 1.26 -16.15 11.63
CA SER A 397 0.24 -16.27 12.67
C SER A 397 0.52 -15.30 13.80
N TRP A 398 -0.53 -14.74 14.40
CA TRP A 398 -0.40 -13.87 15.56
C TRP A 398 0.01 -14.66 16.80
N ASN A 399 1.08 -14.25 17.46
CA ASN A 399 1.54 -14.85 18.69
C ASN A 399 1.23 -13.93 19.89
N TYR A 400 0.21 -14.29 20.67
CA TYR A 400 -0.23 -13.54 21.85
C TYR A 400 0.82 -13.40 22.96
N THR A 401 1.81 -14.30 23.03
CA THR A 401 2.92 -14.21 23.99
C THR A 401 3.97 -13.18 23.54
N LEU A 402 4.30 -13.18 22.25
CA LEU A 402 5.22 -12.21 21.66
C LEU A 402 4.56 -10.84 21.43
N LYS A 403 3.23 -10.82 21.37
CA LYS A 403 2.42 -9.69 20.90
C LYS A 403 2.89 -9.22 19.51
N ASP A 404 3.19 -10.19 18.64
CA ASP A 404 3.73 -9.94 17.32
C ASP A 404 3.45 -11.12 16.36
N TRP A 405 3.64 -10.89 15.06
CA TRP A 405 3.57 -11.91 14.03
C TRP A 405 4.72 -12.93 14.17
N SER A 406 4.39 -14.19 13.94
CA SER A 406 5.35 -15.29 13.95
C SER A 406 5.14 -16.19 12.73
N THR A 407 6.23 -16.70 12.16
CA THR A 407 6.20 -17.72 11.10
C THR A 407 6.16 -19.15 11.68
N TYR A 408 6.10 -19.29 13.01
CA TYR A 408 6.11 -20.59 13.67
C TYR A 408 4.92 -21.46 13.22
N GLY A 409 5.24 -22.65 12.71
CA GLY A 409 4.24 -23.61 12.23
C GLY A 409 3.60 -23.24 10.89
N CYS A 410 4.03 -22.16 10.23
CA CYS A 410 3.51 -21.72 8.95
C CYS A 410 4.56 -21.72 7.84
N SER A 411 4.16 -22.06 6.61
CA SER A 411 5.02 -22.07 5.43
C SER A 411 4.28 -21.63 4.17
N LYS A 412 5.04 -21.15 3.19
CA LYS A 412 4.53 -20.90 1.84
C LYS A 412 4.19 -22.22 1.16
N VAL A 413 3.15 -22.21 0.33
CA VAL A 413 2.82 -23.34 -0.55
C VAL A 413 3.08 -22.89 -1.99
N ASN A 414 3.69 -23.76 -2.80
CA ASN A 414 4.15 -23.42 -4.14
C ASN A 414 3.08 -22.74 -5.02
N HIS A 415 3.58 -21.83 -5.86
CA HIS A 415 2.82 -20.88 -6.68
C HIS A 415 1.71 -21.50 -7.52
N SER A 416 0.47 -21.10 -7.22
CA SER A 416 -0.62 -21.09 -8.20
C SER A 416 -0.75 -19.68 -8.80
N GLU A 417 -1.19 -19.57 -10.04
CA GLU A 417 -1.63 -18.27 -10.62
C GLU A 417 -2.83 -17.66 -9.86
N ASP A 418 -3.43 -18.43 -8.94
CA ASP A 418 -4.67 -18.09 -8.23
C ASP A 418 -4.51 -17.23 -6.95
N GLY A 419 -3.29 -16.84 -6.55
CA GLY A 419 -3.05 -16.00 -5.35
C GLY A 419 -1.93 -16.50 -4.42
N LEU A 420 -1.89 -15.97 -3.20
CA LEU A 420 -0.87 -16.27 -2.18
C LEU A 420 -1.34 -17.44 -1.29
N ARG A 421 -0.69 -18.60 -1.42
CA ARG A 421 -1.05 -19.80 -0.66
C ARG A 421 -0.16 -20.01 0.56
N CYS A 422 -0.80 -20.33 1.68
CA CYS A 422 -0.15 -20.57 2.96
C CYS A 422 -0.62 -21.88 3.57
N PHE A 423 0.29 -22.55 4.28
CA PHE A 423 0.00 -23.71 5.10
C PHE A 423 0.39 -23.41 6.55
N CYS A 424 -0.44 -23.78 7.51
CA CYS A 424 -0.12 -23.74 8.94
C CYS A 424 -0.57 -25.01 9.65
N ASN A 425 0.14 -25.41 10.70
CA ASN A 425 -0.10 -26.66 11.45
C ASN A 425 -0.88 -26.48 12.78
N HIS A 426 -1.49 -25.32 12.97
CA HIS A 426 -2.22 -24.91 14.17
C HIS A 426 -3.39 -24.00 13.81
N THR A 427 -4.12 -23.51 14.81
CA THR A 427 -5.29 -22.62 14.66
C THR A 427 -5.09 -21.38 15.53
N THR A 428 -5.01 -20.22 14.89
CA THR A 428 -4.85 -18.88 15.50
C THR A 428 -5.37 -17.84 14.50
N ASN A 429 -5.00 -16.56 14.68
CA ASN A 429 -5.18 -15.52 13.67
C ASN A 429 -4.05 -15.56 12.64
N PHE A 430 -4.39 -15.76 11.37
CA PHE A 430 -3.46 -15.82 10.26
C PHE A 430 -3.54 -14.58 9.37
N ALA A 431 -2.40 -14.22 8.80
CA ALA A 431 -2.30 -13.17 7.80
C ALA A 431 -1.17 -13.47 6.82
N VAL A 432 -1.12 -12.69 5.74
CA VAL A 432 0.03 -12.62 4.85
C VAL A 432 0.67 -11.25 4.96
N LEU A 433 1.97 -11.20 5.21
CA LEU A 433 2.75 -9.96 5.17
C LEU A 433 3.46 -9.87 3.83
N MET A 434 3.11 -8.88 3.03
CA MET A 434 3.70 -8.66 1.71
C MET A 434 4.79 -7.60 1.78
N SER A 435 5.82 -7.76 0.95
CA SER A 435 6.81 -6.74 0.67
C SER A 435 6.78 -6.42 -0.82
N PHE A 436 6.64 -5.15 -1.16
CA PHE A 436 6.50 -4.67 -2.53
C PHE A 436 7.77 -3.93 -2.98
N ARG A 437 8.19 -4.18 -4.21
CA ARG A 437 9.20 -3.36 -4.89
C ARG A 437 8.48 -2.30 -5.71
N ARG A 438 8.85 -1.02 -5.54
CA ARG A 438 8.28 0.05 -6.37
C ARG A 438 8.80 -0.03 -7.80
N ASP A 439 7.87 -0.04 -8.73
CA ASP A 439 8.16 -0.02 -10.15
C ASP A 439 8.37 1.44 -10.57
N PHE A 440 9.60 1.93 -10.42
CA PHE A 440 9.95 3.28 -10.86
C PHE A 440 9.93 3.34 -12.40
N LYS A 441 8.78 3.69 -12.97
CA LYS A 441 8.69 4.16 -14.35
C LYS A 441 9.27 5.58 -14.41
N TYR A 442 10.60 5.68 -14.48
CA TYR A 442 11.24 6.95 -14.80
C TYR A 442 10.67 7.43 -16.13
N ALA A 443 10.27 8.70 -16.23
CA ALA A 443 9.76 9.23 -17.49
C ALA A 443 10.83 9.04 -18.55
N GLU A 444 10.56 8.18 -19.53
CA GLU A 444 11.48 7.85 -20.63
C GLU A 444 12.06 9.14 -21.24
N ALA A 445 11.20 10.15 -21.44
CA ALA A 445 11.60 11.47 -21.91
C ALA A 445 12.73 12.13 -21.09
N LEU A 446 12.72 12.00 -19.76
CA LEU A 446 13.73 12.61 -18.90
C LEU A 446 15.06 11.85 -18.96
N ASN A 447 15.03 10.52 -19.15
CA ASN A 447 16.26 9.73 -19.34
C ASN A 447 16.92 10.11 -20.68
N TRP A 448 16.13 10.38 -21.72
CA TRP A 448 16.64 10.75 -23.04
C TRP A 448 17.26 12.14 -23.02
N ILE A 449 16.59 13.10 -22.37
CA ILE A 449 17.15 14.45 -22.19
C ILE A 449 18.45 14.38 -21.38
N THR A 450 18.50 13.54 -20.36
CA THR A 450 19.69 13.38 -19.51
C THR A 450 20.86 12.77 -20.29
N ILE A 451 20.61 11.71 -21.06
CA ILE A 451 21.65 11.01 -21.82
C ILE A 451 22.24 11.90 -22.93
N LEU A 452 21.38 12.63 -23.65
CA LEU A 452 21.79 13.55 -24.71
C LEU A 452 22.55 14.74 -24.14
N GLY A 453 22.04 15.34 -23.06
CA GLY A 453 22.70 16.44 -22.37
C GLY A 453 24.10 16.04 -21.90
N CYS A 454 24.20 14.98 -21.10
CA CYS A 454 25.47 14.53 -20.54
C CYS A 454 26.49 14.18 -21.63
N SER A 455 26.06 13.54 -22.73
CA SER A 455 26.94 13.21 -23.87
C SER A 455 27.51 14.47 -24.54
N MET A 456 26.67 15.47 -24.80
CA MET A 456 27.11 16.75 -25.37
C MET A 456 28.06 17.50 -24.43
N SER A 457 27.82 17.45 -23.12
CA SER A 457 28.69 18.05 -22.11
C SER A 457 30.07 17.40 -22.08
N ILE A 458 30.15 16.07 -22.13
CA ILE A 458 31.42 15.31 -22.16
C ILE A 458 32.25 15.71 -23.38
N ILE A 459 31.64 15.80 -24.56
CA ILE A 459 32.31 16.21 -25.81
C ILE A 459 32.84 17.64 -25.68
N GLY A 460 31.99 18.58 -25.24
CA GLY A 460 32.34 19.99 -25.09
C GLY A 460 33.46 20.22 -24.06
N LEU A 461 33.41 19.55 -22.91
CA LEU A 461 34.45 19.62 -21.88
C LEU A 461 35.77 19.03 -22.38
N SER A 462 35.73 17.90 -23.11
CA SER A 462 36.93 17.26 -23.67
C SER A 462 37.63 18.14 -24.71
N LEU A 463 36.85 18.76 -25.60
CA LEU A 463 37.37 19.73 -26.59
C LEU A 463 37.95 20.96 -25.91
N THR A 464 37.27 21.50 -24.90
CA THR A 464 37.73 22.66 -24.13
C THR A 464 39.06 22.37 -23.42
N ILE A 465 39.17 21.21 -22.74
CA ILE A 465 40.41 20.78 -22.09
C ILE A 465 41.56 20.68 -23.11
N THR A 466 41.31 20.02 -24.25
CA THR A 466 42.32 19.83 -25.31
C THR A 466 42.78 21.18 -25.89
N PHE A 467 41.84 22.08 -26.19
CA PHE A 467 42.13 23.42 -26.70
C PHE A 467 42.94 24.25 -25.70
N GLN A 468 42.56 24.23 -24.42
CA GLN A 468 43.28 24.98 -23.38
C GLN A 468 44.70 24.43 -23.15
N ILE A 469 44.89 23.11 -23.20
CA ILE A 469 46.23 22.50 -23.10
C ILE A 469 47.10 22.87 -24.33
N ALA A 470 46.53 22.82 -25.54
CA ALA A 470 47.25 23.17 -26.76
C ALA A 470 47.67 24.65 -26.78
N THR A 471 46.77 25.56 -26.42
CA THR A 471 47.03 27.01 -26.39
C THR A 471 47.93 27.44 -25.22
N ARG A 472 48.00 26.64 -24.14
CA ARG A 472 48.93 26.86 -23.01
C ARG A 472 50.38 26.99 -23.47
N LYS A 473 50.80 26.21 -24.47
CA LYS A 473 52.16 26.24 -25.04
C LYS A 473 52.49 27.62 -25.66
N SER A 474 51.47 28.33 -26.14
CA SER A 474 51.63 29.66 -26.75
C SER A 474 51.46 30.82 -25.77
N ARG A 475 50.66 30.68 -24.70
CA ARG A 475 50.25 31.82 -23.84
C ARG A 475 50.94 31.92 -22.47
N LYS A 476 51.58 30.87 -21.93
CA LYS A 476 52.26 30.89 -20.60
C LYS A 476 51.45 31.57 -19.46
N THR A 477 50.13 31.40 -19.41
CA THR A 477 49.25 32.07 -18.44
C THR A 477 48.74 31.12 -17.34
N ASN A 478 48.92 31.51 -16.07
CA ASN A 478 48.35 30.89 -14.86
C ASN A 478 46.82 30.60 -14.89
N PRO A 479 45.93 31.46 -15.44
CA PRO A 479 44.48 31.20 -15.48
C PRO A 479 44.06 29.95 -16.27
N THR A 480 44.91 29.47 -17.19
CA THR A 480 44.65 28.24 -17.97
C THR A 480 44.58 27.00 -17.08
N VAL A 481 45.36 26.95 -16.00
CA VAL A 481 45.41 25.79 -15.08
C VAL A 481 44.14 25.70 -14.21
N LEU A 482 43.64 26.85 -13.75
CA LEU A 482 42.41 26.92 -12.96
C LEU A 482 41.19 26.48 -13.77
N LEU A 483 41.07 26.99 -15.00
CA LEU A 483 39.97 26.64 -15.90
C LEU A 483 39.99 25.17 -16.34
N VAL A 484 41.18 24.61 -16.61
CA VAL A 484 41.32 23.18 -16.91
C VAL A 484 40.92 22.32 -15.70
N SER A 485 41.24 22.73 -14.48
CA SER A 485 40.87 22.00 -13.27
C SER A 485 39.36 21.98 -13.03
N VAL A 486 38.65 23.09 -13.30
CA VAL A 486 37.17 23.14 -13.32
C VAL A 486 36.62 22.14 -14.34
N CYS A 487 37.13 22.17 -15.58
CA CYS A 487 36.64 21.31 -16.66
C CYS A 487 36.87 19.82 -16.35
N VAL A 488 38.00 19.48 -15.73
CA VAL A 488 38.32 18.09 -15.32
C VAL A 488 37.38 17.61 -14.21
N CYS A 489 37.10 18.42 -13.19
CA CYS A 489 36.13 18.04 -12.14
C CYS A 489 34.73 17.82 -12.70
N LEU A 490 34.26 18.69 -13.60
CA LEU A 490 32.97 18.55 -14.27
C LEU A 490 32.91 17.33 -15.19
N LEU A 491 34.00 17.02 -15.89
CA LEU A 491 34.10 15.84 -16.75
C LEU A 491 33.98 14.56 -15.91
N ILE A 492 34.73 14.45 -14.82
CA ILE A 492 34.68 13.28 -13.94
C ILE A 492 33.32 13.16 -13.26
N PHE A 493 32.74 14.27 -12.78
CA PHE A 493 31.38 14.29 -12.23
C PHE A 493 30.35 13.75 -13.24
N THR A 494 30.40 14.24 -14.49
CA THR A 494 29.45 13.84 -15.54
C THR A 494 29.63 12.35 -15.93
N LEU A 495 30.87 11.86 -15.97
CA LEU A 495 31.15 10.44 -16.20
C LEU A 495 30.63 9.55 -15.06
N LEU A 496 30.88 9.93 -13.81
CA LEU A 496 30.36 9.21 -12.65
C LEU A 496 28.83 9.22 -12.59
N PHE A 497 28.22 10.33 -13.00
CA PHE A 497 26.77 10.45 -13.05
C PHE A 497 26.16 9.53 -14.11
N MET A 498 26.79 9.45 -15.29
CA MET A 498 26.41 8.50 -16.35
C MET A 498 26.59 7.05 -15.91
N LEU A 499 27.70 6.72 -15.24
CA LEU A 499 27.92 5.38 -14.71
C LEU A 499 26.95 5.03 -13.56
N GLY A 500 26.50 6.03 -12.79
CA GLY A 500 25.55 5.86 -11.70
C GLY A 500 24.09 5.75 -12.15
N VAL A 501 23.69 6.44 -13.23
CA VAL A 501 22.33 6.37 -13.77
C VAL A 501 22.06 5.05 -14.50
N ASP A 502 23.10 4.50 -15.13
CA ASP A 502 23.11 3.16 -15.72
C ASP A 502 23.46 2.12 -14.65
N ASN A 503 22.66 2.05 -13.58
CA ASN A 503 22.77 0.94 -12.63
C ASN A 503 22.17 -0.32 -13.28
N PRO A 504 22.93 -1.39 -13.50
CA PRO A 504 22.42 -2.63 -14.10
C PRO A 504 21.33 -3.33 -13.27
N HIS A 505 21.10 -2.92 -12.02
CA HIS A 505 19.95 -3.36 -11.22
C HIS A 505 18.59 -2.83 -11.68
N LYS A 506 18.54 -1.98 -12.73
CA LYS A 506 17.29 -1.44 -13.30
C LYS A 506 16.35 -2.51 -13.85
N GLN A 507 16.83 -3.74 -14.00
CA GLN A 507 16.06 -4.84 -14.57
C GLN A 507 16.51 -6.17 -13.96
N LEU A 508 16.41 -6.31 -12.63
CA LEU A 508 16.28 -7.67 -12.11
C LEU A 508 14.89 -8.14 -12.54
N ASP A 509 14.85 -9.23 -13.31
CA ASP A 509 13.62 -9.93 -13.69
C ASP A 509 12.65 -10.02 -12.50
N LYS A 510 11.34 -10.11 -12.80
CA LYS A 510 10.26 -10.26 -11.80
C LYS A 510 10.78 -11.13 -10.64
N PRO A 511 10.91 -10.58 -9.43
CA PRO A 511 11.55 -11.30 -8.33
C PRO A 511 10.84 -12.64 -8.17
N GLU A 512 11.62 -13.72 -8.28
CA GLU A 512 11.14 -15.05 -7.96
C GLU A 512 10.89 -15.04 -6.45
N ILE A 513 9.65 -15.32 -6.05
CA ILE A 513 9.26 -15.33 -4.66
C ILE A 513 10.09 -16.42 -3.97
N LEU A 514 10.72 -16.05 -2.84
CA LEU A 514 11.60 -16.95 -2.12
C LEU A 514 10.79 -18.12 -1.55
N GLU A 515 11.30 -19.36 -1.66
CA GLU A 515 10.63 -20.53 -1.07
C GLU A 515 10.58 -20.48 0.46
N ASP A 516 11.60 -19.88 1.09
CA ASP A 516 11.67 -19.73 2.55
C ASP A 516 10.60 -18.76 3.08
N ASN A 517 9.95 -19.14 4.17
CA ASN A 517 8.96 -18.31 4.85
C ASN A 517 9.63 -17.38 5.89
N VAL A 518 10.30 -16.33 5.41
CA VAL A 518 11.00 -15.35 6.25
C VAL A 518 10.11 -14.13 6.48
N LEU A 519 9.96 -13.72 7.73
CA LEU A 519 9.20 -12.51 8.09
C LEU A 519 9.85 -11.27 7.46
N PRO A 520 9.15 -10.50 6.59
CA PRO A 520 9.67 -9.25 6.08
C PRO A 520 9.75 -8.20 7.20
N LEU A 521 10.63 -7.22 7.04
CA LEU A 521 10.75 -6.10 7.98
C LEU A 521 9.76 -4.97 7.68
N SER A 522 9.32 -4.85 6.42
CA SER A 522 8.43 -3.79 5.97
C SER A 522 7.71 -4.17 4.69
N ASP A 523 6.60 -3.48 4.43
CA ASP A 523 5.83 -3.57 3.19
C ASP A 523 6.55 -2.98 1.97
N THR A 524 7.64 -2.25 2.17
CA THR A 524 8.49 -1.74 1.09
C THR A 524 9.81 -2.49 1.07
N HIS A 525 10.09 -3.18 -0.04
CA HIS A 525 11.37 -3.81 -0.27
C HIS A 525 12.41 -2.76 -0.69
N THR A 526 13.49 -2.65 0.08
CA THR A 526 14.66 -1.83 -0.25
C THR A 526 15.87 -2.73 -0.46
N GLU A 527 16.44 -2.68 -1.66
CA GLU A 527 17.72 -3.34 -1.93
C GLU A 527 18.80 -2.69 -1.06
N ARG A 528 19.41 -3.46 -0.14
CA ARG A 528 20.57 -2.96 0.60
C ARG A 528 21.73 -2.77 -0.37
N ASP A 529 22.22 -1.53 -0.45
CA ASP A 529 23.41 -1.22 -1.23
C ASP A 529 24.63 -1.96 -0.66
N ARG A 530 25.30 -2.76 -1.50
CA ARG A 530 26.52 -3.50 -1.14
C ARG A 530 27.79 -2.64 -1.23
N GLY A 531 27.65 -1.31 -1.15
CA GLY A 531 28.73 -0.33 -1.21
C GLY A 531 28.94 0.44 -2.54
N PRO A 532 28.65 -0.07 -3.75
CA PRO A 532 28.98 0.65 -4.98
C PRO A 532 28.14 1.93 -5.16
N CYS A 533 26.86 1.95 -4.79
CA CYS A 533 26.05 3.17 -4.94
C CYS A 533 26.51 4.27 -3.97
N THR A 534 26.86 3.88 -2.75
CA THR A 534 27.42 4.76 -1.72
C THR A 534 28.75 5.36 -2.19
N VAL A 535 29.66 4.55 -2.75
CA VAL A 535 30.93 5.04 -3.30
C VAL A 535 30.70 6.03 -4.44
N VAL A 536 29.80 5.72 -5.38
CA VAL A 536 29.45 6.62 -6.49
C VAL A 536 28.88 7.94 -5.97
N ALA A 537 27.98 7.90 -4.98
CA ALA A 537 27.40 9.09 -4.38
C ALA A 537 28.46 9.98 -3.71
N VAL A 538 29.39 9.40 -2.95
CA VAL A 538 30.49 10.13 -2.31
C VAL A 538 31.41 10.77 -3.35
N LEU A 539 31.75 10.05 -4.43
CA LEU A 539 32.59 10.58 -5.50
C LEU A 539 31.88 11.73 -6.23
N LEU A 540 30.59 11.58 -6.56
CA LEU A 540 29.78 12.65 -7.17
C LEU A 540 29.81 13.92 -6.31
N GLN A 541 29.59 13.78 -5.00
CA GLN A 541 29.62 14.91 -4.07
C GLN A 541 31.00 15.59 -4.02
N TYR A 542 32.08 14.79 -4.02
CA TYR A 542 33.44 15.30 -4.02
C TYR A 542 33.75 16.14 -5.27
N PHE A 543 33.45 15.63 -6.47
CA PHE A 543 33.73 16.35 -7.71
C PHE A 543 32.83 17.57 -7.92
N LEU A 544 31.60 17.54 -7.40
CA LEU A 544 30.73 18.71 -7.37
C LEU A 544 31.30 19.83 -6.48
N LEU A 545 31.75 19.48 -5.27
CA LEU A 545 32.38 20.44 -4.36
C LEU A 545 33.73 20.93 -4.91
N GLY A 546 34.49 20.05 -5.55
CA GLY A 546 35.72 20.40 -6.26
C GLY A 546 35.45 21.44 -7.35
N THR A 547 34.43 21.24 -8.18
CA THR A 547 34.01 22.20 -9.20
C THR A 547 33.69 23.57 -8.60
N PHE A 548 32.90 23.61 -7.51
CA PHE A 548 32.57 24.86 -6.83
C PHE A 548 33.83 25.59 -6.31
N THR A 549 34.75 24.83 -5.70
CA THR A 549 36.01 25.36 -5.16
C THR A 549 36.88 25.95 -6.27
N TRP A 550 37.07 25.23 -7.38
CA TRP A 550 37.86 25.72 -8.52
C TRP A 550 37.24 26.92 -9.21
N ASN A 551 35.92 26.95 -9.35
CA ASN A 551 35.21 28.11 -9.90
C ASN A 551 35.38 29.35 -9.03
N THR A 552 35.33 29.20 -7.70
CA THR A 552 35.56 30.29 -6.75
C THR A 552 36.99 30.82 -6.88
N LEU A 553 37.98 29.92 -6.91
CA LEU A 553 39.40 30.29 -7.11
C LEU A 553 39.64 30.99 -8.45
N TYR A 554 38.99 30.52 -9.52
CA TYR A 554 39.07 31.14 -10.84
C TYR A 554 38.46 32.56 -10.83
N ALA A 555 37.27 32.72 -10.26
CA ALA A 555 36.61 34.03 -10.13
C ALA A 555 37.42 35.01 -9.29
N THR A 556 37.97 34.56 -8.15
CA THR A 556 38.87 35.39 -7.32
C THR A 556 40.12 35.82 -8.09
N HIS A 557 40.75 34.90 -8.84
CA HIS A 557 41.92 35.22 -9.64
C HIS A 557 41.62 36.26 -10.73
N VAL A 558 40.49 36.12 -11.46
CA VAL A 558 40.06 37.10 -12.47
C VAL A 558 39.76 38.47 -11.82
N PHE A 559 39.05 38.49 -10.69
CA PHE A 559 38.76 39.72 -9.95
C PHE A 559 40.04 40.45 -9.51
N LEU A 560 41.02 39.71 -8.99
CA LEU A 560 42.31 40.29 -8.58
C LEU A 560 43.11 40.83 -9.78
N MET A 561 43.07 40.15 -10.93
CA MET A 561 43.71 40.63 -12.16
C MET A 561 43.08 41.94 -12.66
N ILE A 562 41.75 42.07 -12.59
CA ILE A 562 41.04 43.29 -12.99
C ILE A 562 41.35 44.45 -12.02
N ARG A 563 41.36 44.19 -10.71
CA ARG A 563 41.60 45.21 -9.69
C ARG A 563 43.06 45.69 -9.65
N ASN A 564 44.01 44.79 -9.85
CA ASN A 564 45.45 45.09 -9.73
C ASN A 564 46.13 45.13 -11.11
N SER A 565 45.62 45.91 -12.05
CA SER A 565 46.03 45.97 -13.47
C SER A 565 47.52 46.30 -13.78
N LEU A 566 48.40 46.41 -12.77
CA LEU A 566 49.85 46.60 -12.93
C LEU A 566 50.75 45.70 -12.05
N ALA A 567 50.21 44.78 -11.24
CA ALA A 567 51.05 43.90 -10.41
C ALA A 567 51.18 42.49 -11.03
N THR A 568 52.41 42.06 -11.30
CA THR A 568 52.75 40.68 -11.68
C THR A 568 52.26 39.72 -10.61
N SER A 569 51.56 38.66 -11.04
CA SER A 569 51.08 37.59 -10.17
C SER A 569 52.24 37.01 -9.34
N PRO A 570 52.12 36.84 -8.01
CA PRO A 570 53.16 36.25 -7.19
C PRO A 570 53.56 34.86 -7.73
N SER A 571 54.85 34.54 -7.78
CA SER A 571 55.37 33.27 -8.34
C SER A 571 54.73 32.01 -7.76
N ASP A 572 54.28 32.09 -6.50
CA ASP A 572 53.81 30.94 -5.74
C ASP A 572 52.28 30.80 -5.75
N PHE A 573 51.55 31.76 -6.32
CA PHE A 573 50.08 31.79 -6.32
C PHE A 573 49.45 30.54 -6.95
N THR A 574 50.05 30.00 -8.01
CA THR A 574 49.60 28.78 -8.68
C THR A 574 49.77 27.54 -7.78
N ALA A 575 50.83 27.48 -6.97
CA ALA A 575 51.04 26.35 -6.06
C ALA A 575 50.04 26.37 -4.89
N TYR A 576 49.77 27.54 -4.31
CA TYR A 576 48.78 27.71 -3.24
C TYR A 576 47.36 27.39 -3.71
N THR A 577 46.95 27.93 -4.86
CA THR A 577 45.61 27.68 -5.42
C THR A 577 45.41 26.21 -5.80
N VAL A 578 46.45 25.53 -6.31
CA VAL A 578 46.38 24.09 -6.62
C VAL A 578 46.24 23.24 -5.36
N ALA A 579 46.94 23.58 -4.28
CA ALA A 579 46.85 22.88 -3.01
C ALA A 579 45.48 23.06 -2.31
N ILE A 580 44.85 24.23 -2.48
CA ILE A 580 43.52 24.54 -1.95
C ILE A 580 42.44 23.83 -2.78
N GLY A 581 42.51 23.90 -4.11
CA GLY A 581 41.48 23.36 -5.00
C GLY A 581 41.40 21.83 -5.02
N TRP A 582 42.52 21.11 -4.91
CA TRP A 582 42.53 19.65 -4.71
C TRP A 582 42.42 19.25 -3.24
N GLY A 583 42.47 20.22 -2.32
CA GLY A 583 42.05 20.08 -0.95
C GLY A 583 42.91 19.15 -0.08
N ARG A 584 44.12 19.57 0.31
CA ARG A 584 44.80 18.96 1.49
C ARG A 584 43.98 19.08 2.78
N THR A 585 43.11 20.10 2.87
CA THR A 585 42.24 20.37 4.02
C THR A 585 40.84 19.78 3.86
N ALA A 586 40.33 19.66 2.63
CA ALA A 586 39.01 19.09 2.33
C ALA A 586 39.02 17.55 2.42
N TRP A 587 40.07 16.88 1.96
CA TRP A 587 40.18 15.42 2.06
C TRP A 587 40.23 14.95 3.52
N ARG A 588 40.85 15.71 4.42
CA ARG A 588 40.90 15.39 5.87
C ARG A 588 39.56 15.61 6.58
N LYS A 589 38.74 16.58 6.14
CA LYS A 589 37.38 16.81 6.66
C LYS A 589 36.34 15.86 6.07
N ILE A 590 36.44 15.53 4.78
CA ILE A 590 35.61 14.53 4.11
C ILE A 590 35.92 13.13 4.65
N HIS A 591 37.20 12.79 4.87
CA HIS A 591 37.58 11.56 5.57
C HIS A 591 37.04 11.54 7.01
N TYR A 592 37.02 12.67 7.73
CA TYR A 592 36.42 12.74 9.07
C TYR A 592 34.89 12.58 9.05
N PHE A 593 34.21 13.19 8.08
CA PHE A 593 32.76 13.13 7.91
C PHE A 593 32.29 11.74 7.45
N VAL A 594 32.97 11.15 6.45
CA VAL A 594 32.71 9.81 5.94
C VAL A 594 33.02 8.74 6.98
N VAL A 595 34.11 8.88 7.75
CA VAL A 595 34.38 7.97 8.88
C VAL A 595 33.37 8.17 10.02
N SER A 596 32.88 9.40 10.26
CA SER A 596 31.84 9.67 11.26
C SER A 596 30.48 9.08 10.88
N GLU A 597 30.05 9.19 9.63
CA GLU A 597 28.79 8.58 9.14
C GLU A 597 28.90 7.07 8.98
N ALA A 598 30.04 6.55 8.48
CA ALA A 598 30.26 5.11 8.39
C ALA A 598 30.31 4.43 9.77
N MET A 599 30.82 5.12 10.80
CA MET A 599 30.79 4.61 12.18
C MET A 599 29.39 4.73 12.82
N ALA A 600 28.60 5.76 12.48
CA ALA A 600 27.22 5.90 12.93
C ALA A 600 26.28 4.82 12.34
N GLY A 601 26.59 4.29 11.16
CA GLY A 601 25.86 3.17 10.54
C GLY A 601 26.20 1.78 11.09
N ILE A 602 27.28 1.63 11.88
CA ILE A 602 27.77 0.33 12.38
C ILE A 602 27.38 0.09 13.86
N ILE A 603 27.08 1.14 14.63
CA ILE A 603 26.62 1.04 16.03
C ILE A 603 25.40 1.95 16.22
N PRO A 604 24.17 1.41 16.26
CA PRO A 604 22.99 2.23 16.53
C PRO A 604 22.95 2.57 18.02
N GLY A 605 23.10 3.85 18.38
CA GLY A 605 22.73 4.33 19.72
C GLY A 605 23.59 5.40 20.41
N LEU A 606 24.66 5.95 19.80
CA LEU A 606 25.40 7.06 20.42
C LEU A 606 25.61 8.22 19.43
N LEU A 607 25.10 9.39 19.82
CA LEU A 607 25.16 10.72 19.19
C LEU A 607 23.94 11.13 18.34
N GLU A 608 23.02 11.87 18.99
CA GLU A 608 22.07 12.75 18.33
C GLU A 608 22.80 13.86 17.54
N PRO A 609 22.40 14.18 16.29
CA PRO A 609 22.96 15.28 15.54
C PRO A 609 22.23 16.58 15.90
N LYS A 610 22.56 17.15 17.06
CA LYS A 610 22.23 18.55 17.36
C LYS A 610 23.52 19.39 17.33
N LEU A 611 23.43 20.46 16.55
CA LEU A 611 24.45 21.47 16.25
C LEU A 611 25.50 21.06 15.20
N MET A 612 25.65 21.97 14.22
CA MET A 612 26.82 22.27 13.38
C MET A 612 26.46 22.57 11.90
N LEU A 613 25.24 23.05 11.62
CA LEU A 613 24.92 23.70 10.33
C LEU A 613 25.10 25.24 10.38
N GLY A 614 25.30 25.82 11.56
CA GLY A 614 25.35 27.28 11.76
C GLY A 614 26.69 27.97 11.44
N ASP A 615 27.81 27.23 11.41
CA ASP A 615 29.15 27.85 11.34
C ASP A 615 29.84 27.73 9.97
N ILE A 616 29.14 27.24 8.93
CA ILE A 616 29.72 27.13 7.57
C ILE A 616 29.53 28.41 6.74
N PHE A 617 28.72 29.37 7.20
CA PHE A 617 28.47 30.65 6.49
C PHE A 617 29.18 31.89 7.09
N ARG A 618 30.14 31.72 8.01
CA ARG A 618 31.07 32.79 8.39
C ARG A 618 32.51 32.42 8.02
N LEU A 619 32.89 32.76 6.79
CA LEU A 619 34.19 33.34 6.42
C LEU A 619 34.21 33.71 4.92
#